data_AF-A0A150GMY4-F1
#
_entry.id   AF-A0A150GMY4-F1
#
_cell.length_a   1.000
_cell.length_b   1.000
_cell.length_c   1.000
_cell.angle_alpha   90.00
_cell.angle_beta   90.00
_cell.angle_gamma   90.00
#
_symmetry.space_group_name_H-M   'P 1'
#
loop_
_entity.id
_entity.type
_entity.pdbx_description
1 polymer ?
#
loop_
_entity_poly.entity_id
_entity_poly.type
_entity_poly.pdbx_seq_one_letter_code
_entity_poly.pdbx_strand_id
1 'polypeptide(L)'
;MLSALQRRAPVAAPQSSNRNVRVCVASFAPPTVGETKAKFFAGYSKPVASIYSTVLQELLVQQHFMRYSKNYNYNQIFALGFVSVYEQILESLPEEERAAIFKAYVNALGEDPEQYKRDAAAIEQAASSLTGPTDLTPDASGNAVQAALAAIASATADNSFAYSKFVAIGLFRLLELTGAKEPAALEKLVKAVGVKPEAVNRDLMMYKGVLSKLSAAKEMMREFVEREKRKQAERDAAKAAKAEAATASAQA
;
A
#
# COMPACT_ATOMS: atom_id res chain seq x y z
N MET A 1 6.11 89.34 -38.43
CA MET A 1 6.20 87.87 -38.34
C MET A 1 6.47 87.51 -36.89
N LEU A 2 5.45 87.02 -36.18
CA LEU A 2 5.54 86.64 -34.76
C LEU A 2 6.35 85.34 -34.62
N SER A 3 7.41 85.36 -33.82
CA SER A 3 8.14 84.16 -33.40
C SER A 3 7.62 83.73 -32.02
N ALA A 4 6.86 82.63 -31.99
CA ALA A 4 6.28 82.06 -30.79
C ALA A 4 7.34 81.29 -29.98
N LEU A 5 7.56 81.70 -28.74
CA LEU A 5 8.27 80.91 -27.71
C LEU A 5 7.36 79.76 -27.25
N GLN A 6 7.63 78.54 -27.73
CA GLN A 6 6.97 77.33 -27.23
C GLN A 6 7.61 76.91 -25.89
N ARG A 7 6.89 77.08 -24.78
CA ARG A 7 7.28 76.53 -23.46
C ARG A 7 7.17 75.00 -23.49
N ARG A 8 8.24 74.28 -23.14
CA ARG A 8 8.20 72.83 -22.90
C ARG A 8 7.49 72.55 -21.56
N ALA A 9 6.50 71.64 -21.58
CA ALA A 9 5.88 71.09 -20.38
C ALA A 9 6.81 70.05 -19.71
N PRO A 10 6.76 69.87 -18.38
CA PRO A 10 7.58 68.87 -17.70
C PRO A 10 7.02 67.47 -17.92
N VAL A 11 7.89 66.53 -18.26
CA VAL A 11 7.55 65.10 -18.37
C VAL A 11 7.45 64.52 -16.95
N ALA A 12 6.29 63.96 -16.60
CA ALA A 12 6.09 63.29 -15.33
C ALA A 12 6.88 61.98 -15.26
N ALA A 13 7.59 61.76 -14.15
CA ALA A 13 8.33 60.51 -13.90
C ALA A 13 7.35 59.35 -13.64
N PRO A 14 7.67 58.11 -14.08
CA PRO A 14 6.81 56.97 -13.85
C PRO A 14 6.82 56.60 -12.37
N GLN A 15 5.64 56.59 -11.74
CA GLN A 15 5.47 56.07 -10.39
C GLN A 15 5.62 54.54 -10.42
N SER A 16 6.68 54.04 -9.80
CA SER A 16 6.86 52.61 -9.53
C SER A 16 5.80 52.14 -8.54
N SER A 17 4.77 51.45 -9.05
CA SER A 17 3.83 50.74 -8.18
C SER A 17 4.50 49.46 -7.70
N ASN A 18 4.96 49.43 -6.45
CA ASN A 18 5.35 48.19 -5.80
C ASN A 18 4.09 47.32 -5.61
N ARG A 19 3.76 46.52 -6.63
CA ARG A 19 2.82 45.40 -6.48
C ARG A 19 3.52 44.36 -5.61
N ASN A 20 3.23 44.39 -4.31
CA ASN A 20 3.52 43.29 -3.42
C ASN A 20 2.78 42.05 -3.93
N VAL A 21 3.47 41.21 -4.69
CA VAL A 21 2.98 39.88 -5.07
C VAL A 21 3.00 39.04 -3.80
N ARG A 22 1.85 38.91 -3.14
CA ARG A 22 1.66 37.90 -2.09
C ARG A 22 1.68 36.53 -2.77
N VAL A 23 2.85 35.88 -2.75
CA VAL A 23 2.95 34.46 -3.06
C VAL A 23 2.31 33.70 -1.90
N CYS A 24 1.03 33.36 -2.03
CA CYS A 24 0.39 32.38 -1.16
C CYS A 24 0.99 31.01 -1.50
N VAL A 25 2.09 30.64 -0.84
CA VAL A 25 2.53 29.24 -0.85
C VAL A 25 1.45 28.48 -0.11
N ALA A 26 0.63 27.68 -0.81
CA ALA A 26 -0.24 26.72 -0.13
C ALA A 26 0.66 25.88 0.78
N SER A 27 0.48 26.01 2.09
CA SER A 27 1.34 25.30 3.05
C SER A 27 1.07 23.81 2.90
N PHE A 28 2.06 23.05 2.45
CA PHE A 28 2.02 21.60 2.49
C PHE A 28 2.04 21.18 3.96
N ALA A 29 0.85 20.96 4.53
CA ALA A 29 0.63 20.55 5.91
C ALA A 29 0.06 19.12 5.93
N PRO A 30 0.89 18.09 5.70
CA PRO A 30 0.45 16.71 5.79
C PRO A 30 0.03 16.37 7.23
N PRO A 31 -0.88 15.41 7.43
CA PRO A 31 -1.17 14.93 8.77
C PRO A 31 0.08 14.32 9.40
N THR A 32 0.08 14.18 10.72
CA THR A 32 1.09 13.40 11.46
C THR A 32 0.78 11.90 11.36
N VAL A 33 1.79 11.08 11.64
CA VAL A 33 1.60 9.62 11.78
C VAL A 33 0.54 9.30 12.84
N GLY A 34 0.50 10.05 13.94
CA GLY A 34 -0.50 9.88 15.00
C GLY A 34 -1.92 10.12 14.52
N GLU A 35 -2.13 11.16 13.71
CA GLU A 35 -3.43 11.46 13.10
C GLU A 35 -3.85 10.39 12.08
N THR A 36 -2.93 9.90 11.25
CA THR A 36 -3.22 8.77 10.34
C THR A 36 -3.60 7.51 11.12
N LYS A 37 -2.89 7.17 12.20
CA LYS A 37 -3.26 6.03 13.07
C LYS A 37 -4.63 6.22 13.71
N ALA A 38 -4.92 7.42 14.21
CA ALA A 38 -6.23 7.74 14.78
C ALA A 38 -7.36 7.58 13.76
N LYS A 39 -7.16 8.02 12.51
CA LYS A 39 -8.11 7.81 11.41
C LYS A 39 -8.35 6.33 11.11
N PHE A 40 -7.30 5.50 11.15
CA PHE A 40 -7.45 4.05 10.94
C PHE A 40 -8.34 3.43 12.03
N PHE A 41 -8.07 3.70 13.31
CA PHE A 41 -8.88 3.16 14.41
C PHE A 41 -10.31 3.74 14.45
N ALA A 42 -10.51 4.98 13.99
CA ALA A 42 -11.84 5.54 13.80
C ALA A 42 -12.61 4.85 12.65
N GLY A 43 -11.91 4.47 11.58
CA GLY A 43 -12.48 3.77 10.43
C GLY A 43 -12.73 2.27 10.66
N TYR A 44 -11.99 1.65 11.58
CA TYR A 44 -12.14 0.26 11.98
C TYR A 44 -12.07 0.12 13.50
N SER A 45 -13.25 0.11 14.14
CA SER A 45 -13.39 0.09 15.60
C SER A 45 -13.41 -1.31 16.22
N LYS A 46 -13.46 -2.37 15.39
CA LYS A 46 -13.43 -3.75 15.88
C LYS A 46 -12.00 -4.13 16.32
N PRO A 47 -11.83 -5.00 17.33
CA PRO A 47 -10.51 -5.50 17.69
C PRO A 47 -9.87 -6.25 16.50
N VAL A 48 -8.66 -5.86 16.12
CA VAL A 48 -7.83 -6.61 15.17
C VAL A 48 -6.95 -7.56 15.98
N ALA A 49 -6.90 -8.84 15.63
CA ALA A 49 -6.01 -9.80 16.28
C ALA A 49 -4.56 -9.30 16.21
N SER A 50 -3.83 -9.43 17.32
CA SER A 50 -2.49 -8.84 17.50
C SER A 50 -1.49 -9.25 16.41
N ILE A 51 -1.62 -10.49 15.90
CA ILE A 51 -0.83 -11.02 14.79
C ILE A 51 -0.88 -10.15 13.53
N TYR A 52 -2.04 -9.53 13.23
CA TYR A 52 -2.19 -8.62 12.08
C TYR A 52 -1.95 -7.17 12.48
N SER A 53 -2.39 -6.77 13.69
CA SER A 53 -2.35 -5.37 14.14
C SER A 53 -0.94 -4.77 14.10
N THR A 54 0.09 -5.53 14.52
CA THR A 54 1.48 -5.07 14.46
C THR A 54 1.91 -4.78 13.02
N VAL A 55 1.70 -5.73 12.12
CA VAL A 55 2.12 -5.61 10.72
C VAL A 55 1.36 -4.48 10.01
N LEU A 56 0.04 -4.39 10.22
CA LEU A 56 -0.80 -3.33 9.65
C LEU A 56 -0.33 -1.95 10.12
N GLN A 57 -0.03 -1.78 11.40
CA GLN A 57 0.43 -0.49 11.92
C GLN A 57 1.82 -0.11 11.41
N GLU A 58 2.75 -1.06 11.30
CA GLU A 58 4.07 -0.82 10.71
C GLU A 58 3.96 -0.40 9.24
N LEU A 59 3.13 -1.10 8.46
CA LEU A 59 2.85 -0.75 7.08
C LEU A 59 2.21 0.64 6.99
N LEU A 60 1.27 0.98 7.89
CA LEU A 60 0.59 2.28 7.89
C LEU A 60 1.58 3.43 8.09
N VAL A 61 2.52 3.27 9.03
CA VAL A 61 3.55 4.27 9.29
C VAL A 61 4.48 4.45 8.09
N GLN A 62 4.94 3.35 7.49
CA GLN A 62 5.82 3.42 6.32
C GLN A 62 5.11 4.04 5.11
N GLN A 63 3.87 3.64 4.87
CA GLN A 63 3.06 4.18 3.79
C GLN A 63 2.74 5.66 4.01
N HIS A 64 2.51 6.09 5.26
CA HIS A 64 2.32 7.51 5.59
C HIS A 64 3.50 8.37 5.11
N PHE A 65 4.73 7.99 5.47
CA PHE A 65 5.92 8.75 5.03
C PHE A 65 6.06 8.81 3.52
N MET A 66 5.72 7.72 2.84
CA MET A 66 5.78 7.64 1.37
C MET A 66 4.68 8.50 0.73
N ARG A 67 3.43 8.38 1.20
CA ARG A 67 2.24 9.09 0.71
C ARG A 67 2.36 10.61 0.82
N TYR A 68 2.99 11.10 1.89
CA TYR A 68 3.19 12.52 2.12
C TYR A 68 4.61 12.99 1.77
N SER A 69 5.39 12.17 1.05
CA SER A 69 6.65 12.61 0.46
C SER A 69 6.40 13.50 -0.76
N LYS A 70 7.34 14.39 -1.07
CA LYS A 70 7.24 15.29 -2.24
C LYS A 70 7.15 14.56 -3.58
N ASN A 71 7.76 13.37 -3.66
CA ASN A 71 7.85 12.56 -4.87
C ASN A 71 6.82 11.43 -4.89
N TYR A 72 5.80 11.50 -4.02
CA TYR A 72 4.71 10.53 -4.05
C TYR A 72 4.00 10.59 -5.40
N ASN A 73 3.97 9.47 -6.10
CA ASN A 73 3.21 9.31 -7.33
C ASN A 73 2.49 7.97 -7.28
N TYR A 74 1.16 8.03 -7.28
CA TYR A 74 0.33 6.83 -7.36
C TYR A 74 0.53 6.17 -8.73
N ASN A 75 0.67 4.86 -8.74
CA ASN A 75 0.78 4.08 -9.97
C ASN A 75 0.08 2.72 -9.81
N GLN A 76 -0.44 2.18 -10.90
CA GLN A 76 -1.22 0.94 -10.88
C GLN A 76 -0.38 -0.30 -10.52
N ILE A 77 0.93 -0.32 -10.81
CA ILE A 77 1.84 -1.40 -10.35
C ILE A 77 2.05 -1.32 -8.83
N PHE A 78 2.12 -0.11 -8.29
CA PHE A 78 2.11 0.09 -6.84
C PHE A 78 0.81 -0.43 -6.22
N ALA A 79 -0.35 -0.13 -6.84
CA ALA A 79 -1.64 -0.60 -6.38
C ALA A 79 -1.76 -2.13 -6.41
N LEU A 80 -1.30 -2.77 -7.49
CA LEU A 80 -1.21 -4.23 -7.60
C LEU A 80 -0.43 -4.82 -6.41
N GLY A 81 0.80 -4.37 -6.19
CA GLY A 81 1.61 -4.87 -5.10
C GLY A 81 1.02 -4.57 -3.72
N PHE A 82 0.39 -3.41 -3.54
CA PHE A 82 -0.30 -3.06 -2.31
C PHE A 82 -1.46 -4.02 -2.02
N VAL A 83 -2.38 -4.19 -2.97
CA VAL A 83 -3.55 -5.06 -2.82
C VAL A 83 -3.11 -6.50 -2.56
N SER A 84 -2.12 -7.02 -3.30
CA SER A 84 -1.60 -8.38 -3.08
C SER A 84 -1.05 -8.59 -1.67
N VAL A 85 -0.34 -7.60 -1.11
CA VAL A 85 0.16 -7.67 0.28
C VAL A 85 -0.98 -7.75 1.28
N TYR A 86 -2.01 -6.92 1.10
CA TYR A 86 -3.16 -6.88 2.01
C TYR A 86 -3.95 -8.18 1.99
N GLU A 87 -4.21 -8.70 0.80
CA GLU A 87 -4.93 -9.96 0.64
C GLU A 87 -4.17 -11.12 1.29
N GLN A 88 -2.85 -11.18 1.10
CA GLN A 88 -2.04 -12.26 1.66
C GLN A 88 -1.88 -12.18 3.18
N ILE A 89 -1.63 -10.98 3.73
CA ILE A 89 -1.50 -10.80 5.19
C ILE A 89 -2.80 -11.19 5.90
N LEU A 90 -3.94 -10.81 5.33
CA LEU A 90 -5.26 -10.96 5.96
C LEU A 90 -6.03 -12.20 5.48
N GLU A 91 -5.45 -13.07 4.65
CA GLU A 91 -6.12 -14.19 3.96
C GLU A 91 -6.97 -15.09 4.88
N SER A 92 -6.59 -15.21 6.15
CA SER A 92 -7.23 -16.06 7.15
C SER A 92 -8.42 -15.40 7.86
N LEU A 93 -8.69 -14.12 7.59
CA LEU A 93 -9.88 -13.42 8.08
C LEU A 93 -11.05 -13.55 7.09
N PRO A 94 -12.30 -13.49 7.57
CA PRO A 94 -13.47 -13.39 6.71
C PRO A 94 -13.37 -12.22 5.73
N GLU A 95 -13.86 -12.39 4.51
CA GLU A 95 -13.73 -11.39 3.44
C GLU A 95 -14.29 -10.01 3.83
N GLU A 96 -15.44 -9.97 4.50
CA GLU A 96 -16.03 -8.73 5.00
C GLU A 96 -15.09 -8.00 5.97
N GLU A 97 -14.39 -8.75 6.82
CA GLU A 97 -13.44 -8.20 7.78
C GLU A 97 -12.19 -7.66 7.06
N ARG A 98 -11.63 -8.44 6.11
CA ARG A 98 -10.50 -7.99 5.27
C ARG A 98 -10.85 -6.70 4.53
N ALA A 99 -12.02 -6.65 3.91
CA ALA A 99 -12.49 -5.51 3.14
C ALA A 99 -12.67 -4.26 4.01
N ALA A 100 -13.23 -4.43 5.22
CA ALA A 100 -13.39 -3.33 6.17
C ALA A 100 -12.03 -2.78 6.66
N ILE A 101 -11.08 -3.66 6.99
CA ILE A 101 -9.71 -3.26 7.39
C ILE A 101 -9.02 -2.52 6.25
N PHE A 102 -9.06 -3.06 5.03
CA PHE A 102 -8.47 -2.45 3.85
C PHE A 102 -9.04 -1.04 3.59
N LYS A 103 -10.38 -0.92 3.62
CA LYS A 103 -11.07 0.35 3.44
C LYS A 103 -10.64 1.39 4.50
N ALA A 104 -10.62 1.00 5.77
CA ALA A 104 -10.19 1.88 6.85
C ALA A 104 -8.72 2.31 6.70
N TYR A 105 -7.85 1.40 6.28
CA TYR A 105 -6.43 1.67 6.07
C TYR A 105 -6.19 2.70 4.96
N VAL A 106 -6.78 2.49 3.78
CA VAL A 106 -6.58 3.39 2.63
C VAL A 106 -7.22 4.76 2.90
N ASN A 107 -8.41 4.79 3.51
CA ASN A 107 -9.06 6.03 3.93
C ASN A 107 -8.23 6.81 4.96
N ALA A 108 -7.53 6.13 5.87
CA ALA A 108 -6.68 6.78 6.87
C ALA A 108 -5.52 7.58 6.26
N LEU A 109 -5.06 7.17 5.07
CA LEU A 109 -4.06 7.84 4.25
C LEU A 109 -4.66 8.94 3.34
N GLY A 110 -5.99 9.10 3.35
CA GLY A 110 -6.69 10.05 2.51
C GLY A 110 -6.77 9.64 1.04
N GLU A 111 -6.86 8.34 0.78
CA GLU A 111 -6.91 7.77 -0.57
C GLU A 111 -8.19 6.98 -0.82
N ASP A 112 -8.47 6.64 -2.08
CA ASP A 112 -9.66 5.88 -2.47
C ASP A 112 -9.38 4.36 -2.49
N PRO A 113 -9.96 3.58 -1.56
CA PRO A 113 -9.81 2.12 -1.55
C PRO A 113 -10.37 1.45 -2.80
N GLU A 114 -11.42 2.01 -3.40
CA GLU A 114 -12.03 1.42 -4.60
C GLU A 114 -11.16 1.65 -5.83
N GLN A 115 -10.46 2.78 -5.92
CA GLN A 115 -9.44 3.00 -6.95
C GLN A 115 -8.35 1.93 -6.87
N TYR A 116 -7.79 1.70 -5.68
CA TYR A 116 -6.74 0.70 -5.48
C TYR A 116 -7.16 -0.69 -5.98
N LYS A 117 -8.37 -1.14 -5.60
CA LYS A 117 -8.90 -2.44 -6.02
C LYS A 117 -9.14 -2.52 -7.52
N ARG A 118 -9.77 -1.49 -8.11
CA ARG A 118 -10.05 -1.44 -9.55
C ARG A 118 -8.76 -1.47 -10.37
N ASP A 119 -7.80 -0.62 -10.02
CA ASP A 119 -6.54 -0.49 -10.76
C ASP A 119 -5.68 -1.76 -10.61
N ALA A 120 -5.61 -2.34 -9.41
CA ALA A 120 -4.93 -3.62 -9.20
C ALA A 120 -5.56 -4.75 -10.03
N ALA A 121 -6.90 -4.89 -9.99
CA ALA A 121 -7.61 -5.92 -10.74
C ALA A 121 -7.46 -5.74 -12.27
N ALA A 122 -7.49 -4.50 -12.76
CA ALA A 122 -7.30 -4.21 -14.18
C ALA A 122 -5.89 -4.61 -14.66
N ILE A 123 -4.85 -4.27 -13.88
CA ILE A 123 -3.47 -4.68 -14.19
C ILE A 123 -3.31 -6.20 -14.07
N GLU A 124 -3.89 -6.83 -13.05
CA GLU A 124 -3.83 -8.28 -12.88
C GLU A 124 -4.48 -9.02 -14.06
N GLN A 125 -5.66 -8.58 -14.49
CA GLN A 125 -6.34 -9.13 -15.65
C GLN A 125 -5.52 -8.93 -16.93
N ALA A 126 -4.98 -7.73 -17.15
CA ALA A 126 -4.15 -7.44 -18.30
C ALA A 126 -2.89 -8.32 -18.31
N ALA A 127 -2.18 -8.42 -17.19
CA ALA A 127 -0.97 -9.22 -17.05
C ALA A 127 -1.22 -10.73 -17.23
N SER A 128 -2.37 -11.24 -16.77
CA SER A 128 -2.75 -12.66 -16.91
C SER A 128 -2.95 -13.09 -18.37
N SER A 129 -3.11 -12.13 -19.29
CA SER A 129 -3.23 -12.40 -20.73
C SER A 129 -1.90 -12.35 -21.50
N LEU A 130 -0.81 -11.99 -20.82
CA LEU A 130 0.52 -11.85 -21.42
C LEU A 130 1.32 -13.16 -21.28
N THR A 131 2.22 -13.43 -22.23
CA THR A 131 3.03 -14.65 -22.23
C THR A 131 4.50 -14.31 -22.24
N GLY A 132 5.13 -14.40 -21.06
CA GLY A 132 6.56 -14.20 -20.90
C GLY A 132 6.99 -12.74 -20.68
N PRO A 133 8.31 -12.50 -20.52
CA PRO A 133 8.85 -11.24 -20.00
C PRO A 133 8.91 -10.10 -21.02
N THR A 134 8.83 -10.38 -22.33
CA THR A 134 8.92 -9.36 -23.38
C THR A 134 7.74 -8.39 -23.31
N ASP A 135 6.57 -8.89 -22.93
CA ASP A 135 5.32 -8.13 -22.76
C ASP A 135 5.34 -7.22 -21.51
N LEU A 136 6.41 -7.29 -20.71
CA LEU A 136 6.65 -6.43 -19.54
C LEU A 136 7.71 -5.35 -19.83
N THR A 137 8.09 -5.15 -21.09
CA THR A 137 8.96 -4.04 -21.47
C THR A 137 8.18 -2.72 -21.39
N PRO A 138 8.66 -1.69 -20.67
CA PRO A 138 7.98 -0.40 -20.58
C PRO A 138 7.75 0.23 -21.97
N ASP A 139 6.50 0.54 -22.28
CA ASP A 139 6.08 1.21 -23.52
C ASP A 139 4.81 2.03 -23.25
N ALA A 140 4.90 3.35 -23.41
CA ALA A 140 3.79 4.28 -23.18
C ALA A 140 2.66 4.14 -24.22
N SER A 141 2.96 3.56 -25.40
CA SER A 141 1.97 3.27 -26.46
C SER A 141 1.56 1.80 -26.47
N GLY A 142 2.07 1.00 -25.54
CA GLY A 142 1.81 -0.44 -25.43
C GLY A 142 0.50 -0.76 -24.72
N ASN A 143 0.40 -1.99 -24.22
CA ASN A 143 -0.74 -2.41 -23.41
C ASN A 143 -0.77 -1.72 -22.04
N ALA A 144 -1.84 -1.91 -21.26
CA ALA A 144 -2.02 -1.26 -19.95
C ALA A 144 -0.87 -1.52 -18.97
N VAL A 145 -0.29 -2.73 -18.97
CA VAL A 145 0.85 -3.08 -18.11
C VAL A 145 2.10 -2.33 -18.57
N GLN A 146 2.39 -2.32 -19.87
CA GLN A 146 3.55 -1.62 -20.44
C GLN A 146 3.48 -0.11 -20.22
N ALA A 147 2.28 0.48 -20.36
CA ALA A 147 2.05 1.90 -20.10
C ALA A 147 2.25 2.24 -18.62
N ALA A 148 1.75 1.41 -17.71
CA ALA A 148 1.96 1.58 -16.27
C ALA A 148 3.44 1.48 -15.87
N LEU A 149 4.19 0.56 -16.50
CA LEU A 149 5.63 0.43 -16.32
C LEU A 149 6.40 1.61 -16.92
N ALA A 150 5.98 2.12 -18.08
CA ALA A 150 6.56 3.30 -18.72
C ALA A 150 6.40 4.56 -17.85
N ALA A 151 5.27 4.71 -17.16
CA ALA A 151 5.07 5.80 -16.22
C ALA A 151 6.08 5.76 -15.05
N ILE A 152 6.42 4.57 -14.54
CA ILE A 152 7.48 4.40 -13.54
C ILE A 152 8.85 4.73 -14.14
N ALA A 153 9.15 4.20 -15.32
CA ALA A 153 10.42 4.46 -16.01
C ALA A 153 10.65 5.97 -16.26
N SER A 154 9.62 6.69 -16.68
CA SER A 154 9.68 8.15 -16.85
C SER A 154 9.92 8.86 -15.51
N ALA A 155 9.12 8.53 -14.48
CA ALA A 155 9.24 9.18 -13.17
C ALA A 155 10.61 8.92 -12.50
N THR A 156 11.20 7.74 -12.69
CA THR A 156 12.54 7.42 -12.19
C THR A 156 13.62 8.17 -12.94
N ALA A 157 13.53 8.27 -14.27
CA ALA A 157 14.44 9.08 -15.09
C ALA A 157 14.40 10.57 -14.68
N ASP A 158 13.22 11.08 -14.35
CA ASP A 158 13.01 12.46 -13.89
C ASP A 158 13.36 12.69 -12.41
N ASN A 159 13.84 11.66 -11.68
CA ASN A 159 14.08 11.71 -10.23
C ASN A 159 12.85 12.13 -9.39
N SER A 160 11.64 11.91 -9.93
CA SER A 160 10.36 12.28 -9.31
C SER A 160 9.61 11.07 -8.75
N PHE A 161 10.25 9.90 -8.69
CA PHE A 161 9.64 8.66 -8.21
C PHE A 161 10.01 8.33 -6.76
N ALA A 162 9.01 8.31 -5.87
CA ALA A 162 9.14 7.74 -4.53
C ALA A 162 8.99 6.20 -4.58
N TYR A 163 10.12 5.50 -4.64
CA TYR A 163 10.13 4.04 -4.57
C TYR A 163 9.54 3.54 -3.24
N SER A 164 8.77 2.46 -3.31
CA SER A 164 8.25 1.74 -2.15
C SER A 164 8.32 0.22 -2.35
N LYS A 165 8.29 -0.53 -1.25
CA LYS A 165 8.26 -2.00 -1.28
C LYS A 165 7.08 -2.56 -2.08
N PHE A 166 5.96 -1.83 -2.13
CA PHE A 166 4.79 -2.25 -2.88
C PHE A 166 5.04 -2.24 -4.39
N VAL A 167 5.94 -1.38 -4.88
CA VAL A 167 6.41 -1.44 -6.27
C VAL A 167 7.20 -2.72 -6.52
N ALA A 168 8.15 -3.08 -5.64
CA ALA A 168 8.89 -4.34 -5.76
C ALA A 168 7.96 -5.55 -5.82
N ILE A 169 6.97 -5.59 -4.93
CA ILE A 169 6.00 -6.70 -4.86
C ILE A 169 5.09 -6.68 -6.09
N GLY A 170 4.68 -5.51 -6.59
CA GLY A 170 3.89 -5.39 -7.83
C GLY A 170 4.66 -5.87 -9.05
N LEU A 171 5.94 -5.49 -9.19
CA LEU A 171 6.81 -5.97 -10.28
C LEU A 171 7.00 -7.49 -10.21
N PHE A 172 7.21 -8.03 -9.01
CA PHE A 172 7.29 -9.48 -8.81
C PHE A 172 5.97 -10.18 -9.16
N ARG A 173 4.83 -9.61 -8.74
CA ARG A 173 3.49 -10.14 -9.05
C ARG A 173 3.21 -10.19 -10.54
N LEU A 174 3.64 -9.18 -11.32
CA LEU A 174 3.54 -9.23 -12.78
C LEU A 174 4.26 -10.45 -13.37
N LEU A 175 5.47 -10.75 -12.90
CA LEU A 175 6.24 -11.92 -13.38
C LEU A 175 5.56 -13.25 -13.02
N GLU A 176 4.93 -13.32 -11.85
CA GLU A 176 4.13 -14.49 -11.48
C GLU A 176 2.96 -14.69 -12.44
N LEU A 177 2.25 -13.62 -12.80
CA LEU A 177 1.08 -13.64 -13.67
C LEU A 177 1.44 -14.00 -15.12
N THR A 178 2.59 -13.56 -15.63
CA THR A 178 3.06 -13.91 -16.99
C THR A 178 3.79 -15.25 -17.06
N GLY A 179 4.01 -15.91 -15.92
CA GLY A 179 4.77 -17.16 -15.83
C GLY A 179 6.29 -16.99 -15.97
N ALA A 180 6.81 -15.75 -16.02
CA ALA A 180 8.23 -15.45 -16.18
C ALA A 180 9.02 -15.61 -14.86
N LYS A 181 9.18 -16.85 -14.39
CA LYS A 181 9.74 -17.18 -13.07
C LYS A 181 11.27 -17.17 -12.96
N GLU A 182 11.97 -16.95 -14.08
CA GLU A 182 13.43 -16.95 -14.09
C GLU A 182 14.00 -15.72 -13.35
N PRO A 183 15.03 -15.87 -12.48
CA PRO A 183 15.61 -14.74 -11.73
C PRO A 183 16.05 -13.57 -12.63
N ALA A 184 16.55 -13.88 -13.83
CA ALA A 184 16.96 -12.88 -14.82
C ALA A 184 15.79 -12.02 -15.34
N ALA A 185 14.55 -12.51 -15.27
CA ALA A 185 13.37 -11.74 -15.70
C ALA A 185 13.10 -10.58 -14.75
N LEU A 186 13.23 -10.81 -13.44
CA LEU A 186 13.09 -9.74 -12.44
C LEU A 186 14.16 -8.67 -12.62
N GLU A 187 15.42 -9.08 -12.78
CA GLU A 187 16.52 -8.12 -12.95
C GLU A 187 16.32 -7.25 -14.21
N LYS A 188 15.90 -7.84 -15.32
CA LYS A 188 15.59 -7.11 -16.57
C LYS A 188 14.45 -6.13 -16.38
N LEU A 189 13.34 -6.56 -15.79
CA LEU A 189 12.16 -5.72 -15.55
C LEU A 189 12.48 -4.53 -14.64
N VAL A 190 13.16 -4.78 -13.54
CA VAL A 190 13.59 -3.77 -12.55
C VAL A 190 14.50 -2.73 -13.21
N LYS A 191 15.49 -3.17 -14.00
CA LYS A 191 16.37 -2.26 -14.74
C LYS A 191 15.60 -1.44 -15.76
N ALA A 192 14.63 -2.04 -16.46
CA ALA A 192 13.84 -1.36 -17.47
C ALA A 192 12.97 -0.22 -16.89
N VAL A 193 12.47 -0.37 -15.66
CA VAL A 193 11.71 0.69 -14.97
C VAL A 193 12.58 1.66 -14.17
N GLY A 194 13.91 1.54 -14.24
CA GLY A 194 14.84 2.50 -13.62
C GLY A 194 14.96 2.41 -12.09
N VAL A 195 14.48 1.32 -11.46
CA VAL A 195 14.63 1.11 -10.01
C VAL A 195 15.88 0.28 -9.70
N LYS A 196 16.40 0.40 -8.47
CA LYS A 196 17.64 -0.28 -8.07
C LYS A 196 17.38 -1.76 -7.75
N PRO A 197 18.04 -2.73 -8.43
CA PRO A 197 17.85 -4.16 -8.16
C PRO A 197 18.11 -4.56 -6.71
N GLU A 198 19.08 -3.91 -6.06
CA GLU A 198 19.43 -4.18 -4.67
C GLU A 198 18.28 -3.80 -3.72
N ALA A 199 17.56 -2.71 -4.03
CA ALA A 199 16.42 -2.27 -3.25
C ALA A 199 15.24 -3.24 -3.39
N VAL A 200 14.97 -3.70 -4.62
CA VAL A 200 13.91 -4.67 -4.90
C VAL A 200 14.20 -6.01 -4.23
N ASN A 201 15.40 -6.55 -4.39
CA ASN A 201 15.78 -7.83 -3.79
C ASN A 201 15.71 -7.79 -2.25
N ARG A 202 16.17 -6.70 -1.63
CA ARG A 202 16.07 -6.50 -0.19
C ARG A 202 14.61 -6.51 0.27
N ASP A 203 13.75 -5.75 -0.40
CA ASP A 203 12.36 -5.61 0.03
C ASP A 203 11.54 -6.90 -0.21
N LEU A 204 11.81 -7.64 -1.28
CA LEU A 204 11.22 -8.96 -1.52
C LEU A 204 11.68 -9.98 -0.47
N MET A 205 12.96 -9.96 -0.07
CA MET A 205 13.46 -10.82 1.00
C MET A 205 12.82 -10.49 2.35
N MET A 206 12.69 -9.19 2.67
CA MET A 206 11.99 -8.74 3.88
C MET A 206 10.51 -9.17 3.86
N TYR A 207 9.83 -9.02 2.72
CA TYR A 207 8.44 -9.41 2.56
C TYR A 207 8.24 -10.93 2.78
N LYS A 208 9.08 -11.75 2.15
CA LYS A 208 9.09 -13.20 2.37
C LYS A 208 9.29 -13.56 3.85
N GLY A 209 10.17 -12.83 4.54
CA GLY A 209 10.39 -12.99 5.99
C GLY A 209 9.16 -12.65 6.83
N VAL A 210 8.43 -11.58 6.50
CA VAL A 210 7.18 -11.20 7.17
C VAL A 210 6.11 -12.29 6.97
N LEU A 211 5.92 -12.76 5.74
CA LEU A 211 4.97 -13.82 5.44
C LEU A 211 5.28 -15.13 6.18
N SER A 212 6.56 -15.53 6.23
CA SER A 212 6.99 -16.73 6.96
C SER A 212 6.68 -16.63 8.46
N LYS A 213 6.95 -15.46 9.08
CA LYS A 213 6.63 -15.23 10.49
C LYS A 213 5.12 -15.23 10.76
N LEU A 214 4.34 -14.62 9.86
CA LEU A 214 2.88 -14.65 9.95
C LEU A 214 2.33 -16.08 9.85
N SER A 215 2.84 -16.88 8.91
CA SER A 215 2.45 -18.29 8.77
C SER A 215 2.75 -19.09 10.04
N ALA A 216 3.97 -18.99 10.57
CA ALA A 216 4.36 -19.69 11.80
C ALA A 216 3.51 -19.25 13.01
N ALA A 217 3.20 -17.96 13.13
CA ALA A 217 2.34 -17.46 14.19
C ALA A 217 0.88 -17.94 14.06
N LYS A 218 0.36 -18.04 12.82
CA LYS A 218 -0.98 -18.62 12.56
C LYS A 218 -1.03 -20.10 12.96
N GLU A 219 -0.01 -20.87 12.62
CA GLU A 219 0.10 -22.29 13.00
C GLU A 219 0.15 -22.46 14.52
N MET A 220 1.01 -21.70 15.22
CA MET A 220 1.10 -21.73 16.68
C MET A 220 -0.25 -21.39 17.34
N MET A 221 -0.97 -20.40 16.81
CA MET A 221 -2.28 -20.00 17.32
C MET A 221 -3.33 -21.10 17.09
N ARG A 222 -3.31 -21.75 15.93
CA ARG A 222 -4.18 -22.91 15.64
C ARG A 222 -3.92 -24.04 16.62
N GLU A 223 -2.66 -24.43 16.82
CA GLU A 223 -2.28 -25.48 17.77
C GLU A 223 -2.65 -25.13 19.22
N PHE A 224 -2.55 -23.85 19.61
CA PHE A 224 -2.97 -23.41 20.93
C PHE A 224 -4.48 -23.55 21.11
N VAL A 225 -5.26 -23.08 20.14
CA VAL A 225 -6.73 -23.17 20.15
C VAL A 225 -7.20 -24.62 20.18
N GLU A 226 -6.58 -25.51 19.38
CA GLU A 226 -6.89 -26.94 19.37
C GLU A 226 -6.58 -27.60 20.72
N ARG A 227 -5.44 -27.28 21.33
CA ARG A 227 -5.08 -27.79 22.66
C ARG A 227 -6.06 -27.32 23.73
N GLU A 228 -6.45 -26.04 23.73
CA GLU A 228 -7.40 -25.52 24.69
C GLU A 228 -8.80 -26.10 24.50
N LYS A 229 -9.26 -26.29 23.24
CA LYS A 229 -10.51 -27.01 22.96
C LYS A 229 -10.49 -28.44 23.47
N ARG A 230 -9.37 -29.17 23.30
CA ARG A 230 -9.22 -30.53 23.82
C ARG A 230 -9.28 -30.57 25.35
N LYS A 231 -8.52 -29.70 26.03
CA LYS A 231 -8.56 -29.60 27.50
C LYS A 231 -9.95 -29.21 28.01
N GLN A 232 -10.65 -28.33 27.30
CA GLN A 232 -11.99 -27.93 27.68
C GLN A 232 -12.98 -29.09 27.52
N ALA A 233 -12.92 -29.83 26.40
CA ALA A 233 -13.73 -31.03 26.19
C ALA A 233 -13.46 -32.11 27.26
N GLU A 234 -12.19 -32.34 27.63
CA GLU A 234 -11.81 -33.26 28.71
C GLU A 234 -12.38 -32.81 30.07
N ARG A 235 -12.33 -31.50 30.38
CA ARG A 235 -12.91 -30.94 31.60
C ARG A 235 -14.43 -31.08 31.64
N ASP A 236 -15.10 -30.84 30.52
CA ASP A 236 -16.55 -30.91 30.44
C ASP A 236 -17.04 -32.37 30.52
N ALA A 237 -16.33 -33.30 29.88
CA ALA A 237 -16.58 -34.74 30.02
C ALA A 237 -16.37 -35.23 31.47
N ALA A 238 -15.29 -34.79 32.13
CA ALA A 238 -15.04 -35.14 33.53
C ALA A 238 -16.10 -34.58 34.49
N LYS A 239 -16.63 -33.39 34.21
CA LYS A 239 -17.75 -32.81 34.98
C LYS A 239 -19.05 -33.58 34.77
N ALA A 240 -19.37 -33.94 33.53
CA ALA A 240 -20.54 -34.74 33.21
C ALA A 240 -20.50 -36.11 33.91
N ALA A 241 -19.38 -36.82 33.83
CA ALA A 241 -19.20 -38.11 34.49
C ALA A 241 -19.33 -38.02 36.02
N LYS A 242 -18.82 -36.95 36.65
CA LYS A 242 -19.00 -36.71 38.09
C LYS A 242 -20.45 -36.41 38.47
N ALA A 243 -21.18 -35.66 37.64
CA ALA A 243 -22.58 -35.35 37.87
C ALA A 243 -23.43 -36.62 37.77
N GLU A 244 -23.21 -37.46 36.74
CA GLU A 244 -23.90 -38.74 36.56
C GLU A 244 -23.66 -39.70 37.74
N ALA A 245 -22.41 -39.83 38.19
CA ALA A 245 -22.06 -40.64 39.36
C ALA A 245 -22.75 -40.15 40.64
N ALA A 246 -22.85 -38.82 40.84
CA ALA A 246 -23.54 -38.24 41.99
C ALA A 246 -25.05 -38.52 41.97
N THR A 247 -25.72 -38.40 40.81
CA THR A 247 -27.14 -38.76 40.66
C THR A 247 -27.39 -40.25 40.87
N ALA A 248 -26.52 -41.13 40.38
CA ALA A 248 -26.64 -42.57 40.59
C ALA A 248 -26.50 -42.95 42.08
N SER A 249 -25.61 -42.28 42.82
CA SER A 249 -25.46 -42.50 44.26
C SER A 249 -26.59 -41.93 45.12
N ALA A 250 -27.40 -41.00 44.60
CA ALA A 250 -28.52 -40.40 45.32
C ALA A 250 -29.85 -41.15 45.09
N GLN A 251 -29.89 -42.09 44.14
CA GLN A 251 -31.06 -42.92 43.81
C GLN A 251 -30.93 -44.37 44.32
N ALA A 252 -29.77 -44.72 44.89
CA ALA A 252 -29.50 -46.00 45.56
C ALA A 252 -29.66 -45.82 47.08
#